data_AF-A0A0Q8VPU6-F1
#
_entry.id   AF-A0A0Q8VPU6-F1
#
_cell.length_a   1.000
_cell.length_b   1.000
_cell.length_c   1.000
_cell.angle_alpha   90.00
_cell.angle_beta   90.00
_cell.angle_gamma   90.00
#
_symmetry.space_group_name_H-M   'P 1'
#
loop_
_entity.id
_entity.type
_entity.pdbx_description
1 polymer ?
#
loop_
_entity_poly.entity_id
_entity_poly.type
_entity_poly.pdbx_seq_one_letter_code
_entity_poly.pdbx_strand_id
1 'polypeptide(L)' 'MLLCWFHHRTLETSGWGIRMIRGAPQIRPPVWLDPGGRWRHSTKSPTRLTDQLERRPAAVA' A
#
# COMPACT_ATOMS: atom_id res chain seq x y z
N MET A 1 -15.47 2.38 5.63
CA MET A 1 -15.05 3.73 6.05
C MET A 1 -14.70 4.52 4.79
N LEU A 2 -15.65 5.32 4.27
CA LEU A 2 -15.39 6.18 3.10
C LEU A 2 -14.73 7.47 3.59
N LEU A 3 -13.58 7.80 3.01
CA LEU A 3 -12.79 8.98 3.38
C LEU A 3 -13.53 10.25 2.90
N CYS A 4 -13.94 11.13 3.83
CA CYS A 4 -14.66 12.38 3.55
C CYS A 4 -13.73 13.48 3.03
N TRP A 5 -14.24 14.52 2.37
CA TRP A 5 -13.44 15.63 1.81
C TRP A 5 -12.43 16.23 2.82
N PHE A 6 -12.85 16.45 4.07
CA PHE A 6 -11.98 16.96 5.13
C PHE A 6 -10.81 16.00 5.46
N HIS A 7 -10.98 14.71 5.23
CA HIS A 7 -9.93 13.70 5.39
C HIS A 7 -8.99 13.62 4.18
N HIS A 8 -9.41 14.08 2.99
CA HIS A 8 -8.56 14.04 1.78
C HIS A 8 -7.59 15.23 1.69
N ARG A 9 -7.93 16.40 2.23
CA ARG A 9 -7.05 17.58 2.17
C ARG A 9 -5.68 17.38 2.83
N THR A 10 -5.59 16.44 3.78
CA THR A 10 -4.34 16.12 4.48
C THR A 10 -3.54 15.05 3.77
N LEU A 11 -4.13 14.26 2.86
CA LEU A 11 -3.38 13.27 2.09
C LEU A 11 -2.29 13.96 1.27
N GLU A 12 -2.60 15.09 0.65
CA GLU A 12 -1.64 15.82 -0.18
C GLU A 12 -0.50 16.45 0.63
N THR A 13 -0.74 16.88 1.86
CA THR A 13 0.27 17.54 2.71
C THR A 13 1.00 16.59 3.66
N SER A 14 0.48 15.39 3.88
CA SER A 14 1.04 14.43 4.85
C SER A 14 2.44 13.93 4.49
N GLY A 15 2.89 14.13 3.25
CA GLY A 15 4.16 13.62 2.72
C GLY A 15 4.14 12.12 2.42
N TRP A 16 3.03 11.44 2.69
CA TRP A 16 2.87 10.02 2.36
C TRP A 16 2.53 9.86 0.88
N GLY A 17 3.22 8.95 0.21
CA GLY A 17 2.84 8.50 -1.13
C GLY A 17 1.92 7.28 -1.03
N ILE A 18 0.81 7.27 -1.77
CA ILE A 18 -0.06 6.09 -1.91
C ILE A 18 -0.23 5.82 -3.40
N ARG A 19 -0.02 4.58 -3.84
CA ARG A 19 -0.30 4.15 -5.21
C ARG A 19 -0.91 2.75 -5.23
N MET A 20 -1.70 2.45 -6.25
CA MET A 20 -2.28 1.12 -6.45
C MET A 20 -1.48 0.35 -7.49
N ILE A 21 -1.06 -0.87 -7.17
CA ILE A 21 -0.35 -1.77 -8.08
C ILE A 21 -1.05 -3.13 -8.01
N ARG A 22 -1.64 -3.59 -9.12
CA ARG A 22 -2.38 -4.86 -9.20
C ARG A 22 -3.43 -5.01 -8.10
N GLY A 23 -4.24 -3.98 -7.88
CA GLY A 23 -5.29 -3.99 -6.86
C GLY A 23 -4.81 -3.90 -5.41
N ALA A 24 -3.49 -3.85 -5.15
CA ALA A 24 -2.93 -3.70 -3.83
C ALA A 24 -2.32 -2.30 -3.63
N PRO A 25 -2.56 -1.62 -2.49
CA PRO A 25 -1.91 -0.37 -2.18
C PRO A 25 -0.43 -0.57 -1.81
N GLN A 26 0.41 0.29 -2.36
CA GLN A 26 1.76 0.55 -1.88
C GLN A 26 1.81 1.93 -1.24
N ILE A 27 2.55 2.02 -0.16
CA ILE A 27 2.70 3.21 0.66
C ILE A 27 4.19 3.60 0.67
N ARG A 28 4.47 4.89 0.51
CA ARG A 28 5.81 5.48 0.65
C ARG A 28 5.79 6.43 1.84
N PRO A 29 6.71 6.26 2.82
CA PRO A 29 6.80 7.18 3.95
C PRO A 29 7.26 8.58 3.51
N PRO A 30 6.96 9.62 4.31
CA PRO A 30 7.55 10.94 4.14
C PRO A 30 9.08 10.90 4.33
N VAL A 31 9.77 11.88 3.75
CA VAL A 31 11.25 11.98 3.77
C VAL A 31 11.86 12.03 5.17
N TRP A 32 11.13 12.56 6.17
CA TRP A 32 11.57 12.60 7.55
C TRP A 32 11.55 11.23 8.24
N LEU A 33 10.76 10.28 7.71
CA LEU A 33 10.62 8.93 8.25
C LEU A 33 11.45 7.89 7.48
N ASP A 34 11.48 8.01 6.15
CA ASP A 34 12.31 7.18 5.27
C ASP A 34 12.90 8.08 4.17
N PRO A 35 14.12 8.63 4.37
CA PRO A 35 14.79 9.45 3.37
C PRO A 35 15.01 8.71 2.04
N GLY A 36 15.06 7.37 2.08
CA GLY A 36 15.18 6.53 0.90
C GLY A 36 13.91 6.43 0.07
N GLY A 37 12.76 6.93 0.57
CA GLY A 37 11.52 7.03 -0.20
C GLY A 37 11.05 5.70 -0.79
N ARG A 38 11.33 4.58 -0.12
CA ARG A 38 11.05 3.24 -0.66
C ARG A 38 9.55 2.96 -0.59
N TRP A 39 9.00 2.51 -1.72
CA TRP A 39 7.64 1.99 -1.78
C TRP A 39 7.57 0.64 -1.08
N ARG A 40 6.62 0.51 -0.15
CA ARG A 40 6.36 -0.72 0.60
C ARG A 40 4.92 -1.14 0.36
N HIS A 41 4.70 -2.43 0.13
CA HIS A 41 3.35 -2.97 0.07
C HIS A 41 2.67 -2.85 1.44
N SER A 42 1.38 -2.54 1.46
CA SER A 42 0.60 -2.69 2.68
C SER A 42 0.63 -4.16 3.13
N THR A 43 0.96 -4.40 4.40
CA THR A 43 1.09 -5.76 4.97
C THR A 43 -0.27 -6.45 5.09
N LYS A 44 -1.37 -5.70 5.19
CA LYS A 44 -2.71 -6.21 5.51
C LYS A 44 -3.70 -6.10 4.34
N SER A 45 -3.25 -5.81 3.11
CA SER A 45 -4.14 -5.72 1.94
C SER A 45 -4.71 -7.11 1.58
N PRO A 46 -6.04 -7.33 1.63
CA PRO A 46 -6.64 -8.62 1.29
C PRO A 46 -6.34 -9.05 -0.14
N THR A 47 -6.46 -8.13 -1.11
CA THR A 47 -6.14 -8.38 -2.53
C THR A 47 -4.71 -8.90 -2.71
N ARG A 48 -3.74 -8.29 -2.02
CA ARG A 48 -2.36 -8.77 -2.05
C ARG A 48 -2.20 -10.18 -1.47
N LEU A 49 -2.86 -10.46 -0.34
CA LEU A 49 -2.79 -11.76 0.32
C LEU A 49 -3.39 -12.85 -0.58
N THR A 50 -4.53 -12.57 -1.22
CA THR A 50 -5.12 -13.44 -2.23
C THR A 50 -4.16 -13.66 -3.40
N ASP A 51 -3.61 -12.60 -4.00
CA ASP A 51 -2.59 -12.68 -5.05
C ASP A 51 -1.39 -13.54 -4.63
N GLN A 52 -0.94 -13.45 -3.37
CA GLN A 52 0.18 -14.26 -2.86
C GLN A 52 -0.17 -15.74 -2.69
N LEU A 53 -1.41 -16.05 -2.30
CA LEU A 53 -1.89 -17.43 -2.21
C LEU A 53 -2.05 -18.04 -3.60
N GLU A 54 -2.58 -17.28 -4.57
CA GLU A 54 -2.69 -17.72 -5.97
C GLU A 54 -1.32 -17.87 -6.66
N ARG A 55 -0.36 -16.99 -6.33
CA ARG A 55 1.01 -17.05 -6.87
C ARG A 55 1.89 -18.08 -6.18
N ARG A 56 1.54 -18.55 -4.97
CA ARG A 56 2.19 -19.74 -4.42
C ARG A 56 1.83 -20.86 -5.38
N PRO A 57 2.80 -21.42 -6.15
CA PRO A 57 2.50 -22.64 -6.88
C PRO A 57 1.94 -23.64 -5.87
N ALA A 58 1.15 -24.60 -6.34
CA ALA A 58 0.83 -25.83 -5.62
C ALA A 58 2.12 -26.64 -5.34
N ALA A 59 3.13 -26.01 -4.74
CA ALA A 59 4.37 -26.57 -4.25
C ALA A 59 4.03 -27.28 -2.94
N VAL A 60 3.48 -28.48 -3.09
CA VAL A 60 4.12 -29.75 -2.72
C VAL A 60 3.00 -30.77 -2.94
N ALA A 61 3.00 -31.42 -4.10
CA ALA A 61 2.49 -32.77 -4.27
C ALA A 61 3.69 -33.72 -4.22
#